data_AF-A0A8T6ZWE4-F1
#
_entry.id   AF-A0A8T6ZWE4-F1
#
_cell.length_a   1.000
_cell.length_b   1.000
_cell.length_c   1.000
_cell.angle_alpha   90.00
_cell.angle_beta   90.00
_cell.angle_gamma   90.00
#
_symmetry.space_group_name_H-M   'P 1'
#
loop_
_entity.id
_entity.type
_entity.pdbx_description
1 polymer ?
#
loop_
_entity_poly.entity_id
_entity_poly.type
_entity_poly.pdbx_seq_one_letter_code
_entity_poly.pdbx_strand_id
1 'polypeptide(L)'
;MHLSRQKIINVCSAFIFTLGIVSASVSFAGPREQAKRMHDRLTGVPPTEAVLTSMTSMIQNQDAIGAAMLAMDNPFFINTTIKDWATPWTNRDQSVYRDLNDSTATVMGMVRDDVPFDQILYADTVYIGSADATNEAYSVSNNDHYEDLQNRRRDLSDPAMLVAMNQSVLNDQLAANQTAGIMTTRGYAQAFLIAGTNRAALRFATLNFMCMDMEAFRDKSAYPDRVRQDVDRSPGGDSKIFMNDCLT
;
A
#
# COMPACT_ATOMS: atom_id res chain seq x y z
N MET A 1 50.59 -50.33 23.63
CA MET A 1 50.03 -49.17 24.37
C MET A 1 49.63 -47.98 23.49
N HIS A 2 50.28 -47.71 22.34
CA HIS A 2 49.95 -46.55 21.48
C HIS A 2 48.56 -46.60 20.82
N LEU A 3 48.10 -47.77 20.35
CA LEU A 3 46.81 -47.93 19.66
C LEU A 3 45.57 -47.69 20.55
N SER A 4 45.71 -47.81 21.87
CA SER A 4 44.61 -47.58 22.83
C SER A 4 44.38 -46.09 23.08
N ARG A 5 45.44 -45.27 23.12
CA ARG A 5 45.33 -43.81 23.30
C ARG A 5 44.69 -43.11 22.10
N GLN A 6 44.98 -43.55 20.87
CA GLN A 6 44.38 -42.97 19.66
C GLN A 6 42.87 -43.22 19.54
N LYS A 7 42.39 -44.39 19.97
CA LYS A 7 40.94 -44.68 20.01
C LYS A 7 40.21 -43.83 21.05
N ILE A 8 40.83 -43.58 22.22
CA ILE A 8 40.24 -42.73 23.27
C ILE A 8 40.21 -41.26 22.83
N ILE A 9 41.26 -40.77 22.17
CA ILE A 9 41.32 -39.39 21.64
C ILE A 9 40.26 -39.19 20.53
N ASN A 10 40.10 -40.15 19.61
CA ASN A 10 39.09 -40.05 18.55
C ASN A 10 37.66 -40.16 19.07
N VAL A 11 37.40 -40.97 20.11
CA VAL A 11 36.08 -41.06 20.76
C VAL A 11 35.77 -39.79 21.55
N CYS A 12 36.75 -39.21 22.27
CA CYS A 12 36.58 -37.92 22.94
C CYS A 12 36.37 -36.76 21.96
N SER A 13 37.11 -36.70 20.85
CA SER A 13 36.90 -35.67 19.81
C SER A 13 35.55 -35.82 19.11
N ALA A 14 35.07 -37.05 18.88
CA ALA A 14 33.74 -37.28 18.32
C ALA A 14 32.61 -36.89 19.30
N PHE A 15 32.80 -37.10 20.62
CA PHE A 15 31.83 -36.72 21.64
C PHE A 15 31.76 -35.20 21.88
N ILE A 16 32.89 -34.49 21.74
CA ILE A 16 32.96 -33.03 21.84
C ILE A 16 32.32 -32.37 20.60
N PHE A 17 32.45 -32.98 19.42
CA PHE A 17 31.87 -32.46 18.18
C PHE A 17 30.34 -32.68 18.08
N THR A 18 29.82 -33.79 18.64
CA THR A 18 28.36 -34.03 18.71
C THR A 18 27.66 -33.21 19.80
N LEU A 19 28.34 -32.88 20.90
CA LEU A 19 27.77 -32.00 21.95
C LEU A 19 27.67 -30.53 21.50
N GLY A 20 28.55 -30.08 20.59
CA GLY A 20 28.51 -28.71 20.04
C GLY A 20 27.37 -28.42 19.06
N ILE A 21 26.78 -29.44 18.43
CA ILE A 21 25.69 -29.27 17.45
C ILE A 21 24.31 -29.17 18.14
N VAL A 22 24.17 -29.69 19.38
CA VAL A 22 22.91 -29.65 20.14
C VAL A 22 22.70 -28.29 20.83
N SER A 23 23.71 -27.42 20.88
CA SER A 23 23.62 -26.08 21.48
C SER A 23 23.23 -24.97 20.50
N ALA A 24 22.84 -25.31 19.27
CA ALA A 24 22.22 -24.35 18.36
C ALA A 24 20.79 -24.06 18.85
N SER A 25 20.68 -23.24 19.90
CA SER A 25 19.42 -22.64 20.33
C SER A 25 18.84 -21.93 19.12
N VAL A 26 17.79 -22.49 18.55
CA VAL A 26 16.98 -21.78 17.56
C VAL A 26 16.50 -20.53 18.29
N SER A 27 17.01 -19.36 17.89
CA SER A 27 16.58 -18.07 18.44
C SER A 27 15.15 -17.83 17.97
N PHE A 28 14.19 -18.43 18.67
CA PHE A 28 12.80 -18.05 18.55
C PHE A 28 12.68 -16.67 19.21
N ALA A 29 12.26 -15.68 18.44
CA ALA A 29 11.78 -14.43 19.01
C ALA A 29 10.69 -14.81 20.04
N GLY A 30 10.89 -14.48 21.31
CA GLY A 30 9.87 -14.67 22.33
C GLY A 30 8.65 -13.81 22.02
N PRO A 31 7.53 -14.02 22.74
CA PRO A 31 6.30 -13.25 22.50
C PRO A 31 6.51 -11.73 22.55
N ARG A 32 7.43 -11.27 23.39
CA ARG A 32 7.77 -9.84 23.51
C ARG A 32 8.54 -9.32 22.30
N GLU A 33 9.51 -10.07 21.79
CA GLU A 33 10.26 -9.72 20.59
C GLU A 33 9.35 -9.75 19.35
N GLN A 34 8.42 -10.69 19.28
CA GLN A 34 7.40 -10.76 18.22
C GLN A 34 6.47 -9.54 18.28
N ALA A 35 5.94 -9.19 19.46
CA ALA A 35 5.10 -8.02 19.67
C ALA A 35 5.80 -6.72 19.25
N LYS A 36 7.04 -6.54 19.69
CA LYS A 36 7.84 -5.38 19.31
C LYS A 36 8.05 -5.31 17.79
N ARG A 37 8.47 -6.41 17.17
CA ARG A 37 8.69 -6.46 15.71
C ARG A 37 7.41 -6.15 14.95
N MET A 38 6.26 -6.65 15.40
CA MET A 38 4.96 -6.39 14.79
C MET A 38 4.62 -4.89 14.86
N HIS A 39 4.72 -4.28 16.04
CA HIS A 39 4.45 -2.86 16.21
C HIS A 39 5.40 -1.98 15.36
N ASP A 40 6.71 -2.26 15.41
CA ASP A 40 7.71 -1.51 14.65
C ASP A 40 7.45 -1.58 13.14
N ARG A 41 6.93 -2.71 12.64
CA ARG A 41 6.63 -2.92 11.22
C ARG A 41 5.34 -2.27 10.76
N LEU A 42 4.33 -2.23 11.63
CA LEU A 42 3.05 -1.60 11.30
C LEU A 42 3.12 -0.08 11.44
N THR A 43 3.83 0.43 12.44
CA THR A 43 3.79 1.87 12.79
C THR A 43 5.07 2.62 12.45
N GLY A 44 6.17 1.93 12.16
CA GLY A 44 7.48 2.56 11.92
C GLY A 44 8.16 3.13 13.17
N VAL A 45 7.54 3.00 14.36
CA VAL A 45 8.06 3.53 15.63
C VAL A 45 8.01 2.48 16.74
N PRO A 46 8.90 2.57 17.75
CA PRO A 46 8.88 1.64 18.88
C PRO A 46 7.61 1.80 19.73
N PRO A 47 7.03 0.71 20.26
CA PRO A 47 5.88 0.77 21.16
C PRO A 47 6.25 1.36 22.52
N THR A 48 5.25 1.93 23.21
CA THR A 48 5.37 2.20 24.64
C THR A 48 5.39 0.90 25.44
N GLU A 49 5.93 0.93 26.66
CA GLU A 49 6.01 -0.28 27.50
C GLU A 49 4.64 -0.89 27.79
N ALA A 50 3.61 -0.04 27.96
CA ALA A 50 2.24 -0.49 28.19
C ALA A 50 1.68 -1.23 26.97
N VAL A 51 1.80 -0.67 25.77
CA VAL A 51 1.35 -1.30 24.52
C VAL A 51 2.12 -2.59 24.27
N LEU A 52 3.44 -2.59 24.47
CA LEU A 52 4.28 -3.78 24.30
C LEU A 52 3.87 -4.90 25.26
N THR A 53 3.54 -4.58 26.52
CA THR A 53 3.07 -5.56 27.50
C THR A 53 1.73 -6.16 27.09
N SER A 54 0.78 -5.33 26.66
CA SER A 54 -0.53 -5.77 26.16
C SER A 54 -0.38 -6.68 24.94
N MET A 55 0.40 -6.28 23.93
CA MET A 55 0.66 -7.07 22.73
C MET A 55 1.38 -8.40 23.06
N THR A 56 2.31 -8.39 24.03
CA THR A 56 2.99 -9.61 24.47
C THR A 56 2.00 -10.62 25.06
N SER A 57 1.06 -10.14 25.89
CA SER A 57 -0.01 -10.96 26.46
C SER A 57 -0.93 -11.53 25.38
N MET A 58 -1.33 -10.72 24.41
CA MET A 58 -2.13 -11.15 23.26
C MET A 58 -1.44 -12.27 22.47
N ILE A 59 -0.14 -12.12 22.15
CA ILE A 59 0.63 -13.16 21.44
C ILE A 59 0.77 -14.43 22.27
N GLN A 60 0.99 -14.33 23.58
CA GLN A 60 1.03 -15.51 24.47
C GLN A 60 -0.31 -16.26 24.49
N ASN A 61 -1.41 -15.54 24.37
CA ASN A 61 -2.77 -16.08 24.28
C ASN A 61 -3.17 -16.50 22.85
N GLN A 62 -2.21 -16.58 21.91
CA GLN A 62 -2.43 -16.94 20.50
C GLN A 62 -3.30 -15.94 19.71
N ASP A 63 -3.47 -14.72 20.22
CA ASP A 63 -4.21 -13.64 19.56
C ASP A 63 -3.25 -12.66 18.85
N ALA A 64 -2.64 -13.13 17.76
CA ALA A 64 -1.74 -12.30 16.95
C ALA A 64 -2.48 -11.20 16.18
N ILE A 65 -3.76 -11.40 15.85
CA ILE A 65 -4.58 -10.43 15.12
C ILE A 65 -4.96 -9.27 16.04
N GLY A 66 -5.42 -9.54 17.27
CA GLY A 66 -5.69 -8.50 18.26
C GLY A 66 -4.45 -7.68 18.60
N ALA A 67 -3.27 -8.32 18.68
CA ALA A 67 -2.01 -7.60 18.84
C ALA A 67 -1.72 -6.66 17.65
N ALA A 68 -1.98 -7.10 16.42
CA ALA A 68 -1.82 -6.26 15.23
C ALA A 68 -2.82 -5.10 15.20
N MET A 69 -4.08 -5.34 15.56
CA MET A 69 -5.10 -4.29 15.68
C MET A 69 -4.70 -3.23 16.70
N LEU A 70 -4.25 -3.65 17.90
CA LEU A 70 -3.76 -2.72 18.92
C LEU A 70 -2.54 -1.91 18.44
N ALA A 71 -1.68 -2.48 17.59
CA ALA A 71 -0.59 -1.73 17.00
C ALA A 71 -1.07 -0.71 15.95
N MET A 72 -2.12 -1.02 15.19
CA MET A 72 -2.71 -0.13 14.18
C MET A 72 -3.45 1.07 14.81
N ASP A 73 -3.87 0.98 16.07
CA ASP A 73 -4.45 2.12 16.82
C ASP A 73 -3.46 3.28 17.02
N ASN A 74 -2.16 3.04 16.79
CA ASN A 74 -1.16 4.09 16.87
C ASN A 74 -1.31 5.09 15.70
N PRO A 75 -1.36 6.41 15.97
CA PRO A 75 -1.48 7.44 14.93
C PRO A 75 -0.48 7.34 13.77
N PHE A 76 0.73 6.82 14.01
CA PHE A 76 1.74 6.67 12.96
C PHE A 76 1.34 5.64 11.89
N PHE A 77 0.46 4.69 12.21
CA PHE A 77 -0.06 3.73 11.22
C PHE A 77 -0.75 4.46 10.06
N ILE A 78 -1.72 5.32 10.35
CA ILE A 78 -2.41 6.10 9.30
C ILE A 78 -1.52 7.20 8.74
N ASN A 79 -0.94 8.03 9.62
CA ASN A 79 -0.25 9.27 9.19
C ASN A 79 1.07 9.02 8.45
N THR A 80 1.70 7.85 8.64
CA THR A 80 2.98 7.50 8.02
C THR A 80 2.83 6.24 7.16
N THR A 81 2.50 5.09 7.76
CA THR A 81 2.53 3.81 7.04
C THR A 81 1.54 3.77 5.88
N ILE A 82 0.26 4.10 6.11
CA ILE A 82 -0.76 4.09 5.06
C ILE A 82 -0.56 5.23 4.08
N LYS A 83 -0.16 6.41 4.55
CA LYS A 83 0.20 7.53 3.68
C LYS A 83 1.30 7.11 2.69
N ASP A 84 2.43 6.61 3.17
CA ASP A 84 3.58 6.26 2.34
C ASP A 84 3.29 5.05 1.44
N TRP A 85 2.42 4.14 1.88
CA TRP A 85 1.97 3.01 1.08
C TRP A 85 1.07 3.43 -0.08
N ALA A 86 0.13 4.36 0.15
CA ALA A 86 -0.82 4.82 -0.84
C ALA A 86 -0.24 5.87 -1.80
N THR A 87 0.71 6.69 -1.34
CA THR A 87 1.26 7.82 -2.12
C THR A 87 1.83 7.38 -3.49
N PRO A 88 2.62 6.29 -3.61
CA PRO A 88 3.11 5.79 -4.90
C PRO A 88 2.01 5.45 -5.91
N TRP A 89 0.81 5.11 -5.44
CA TRP A 89 -0.30 4.73 -6.32
C TRP A 89 -1.01 5.94 -6.93
N THR A 90 -0.79 7.12 -6.37
CA THR A 90 -1.47 8.37 -6.74
C THR A 90 -0.54 9.31 -7.51
N ASN A 91 0.66 8.86 -7.90
CA ASN A 91 1.58 9.64 -8.73
C ASN A 91 2.32 8.78 -9.76
N ARG A 92 2.72 9.41 -10.88
CA ARG A 92 3.39 8.72 -12.00
C ARG A 92 4.79 8.22 -11.68
N ASP A 93 5.48 8.89 -10.77
CA ASP A 93 6.86 8.55 -10.42
C ASP A 93 6.93 7.42 -9.39
N GLN A 94 5.78 6.96 -8.90
CA GLN A 94 5.67 5.96 -7.83
C GLN A 94 6.52 6.32 -6.60
N SER A 95 6.66 7.62 -6.36
CA SER A 95 7.46 8.14 -5.25
C SER A 95 6.62 8.25 -4.00
N VAL A 96 7.21 7.91 -2.85
CA VAL A 96 6.64 8.17 -1.52
C VAL A 96 6.76 9.64 -1.11
N TYR A 97 7.63 10.42 -1.78
CA TYR A 97 7.95 11.80 -1.41
C TYR A 97 7.03 12.84 -2.07
N ARG A 98 5.78 12.46 -2.39
CA ARG A 98 4.79 13.40 -2.91
C ARG A 98 3.95 13.98 -1.79
N ASP A 99 3.45 15.18 -2.04
CA ASP A 99 2.53 15.85 -1.12
C ASP A 99 1.22 15.08 -1.02
N LEU A 100 0.58 15.21 0.15
CA LEU A 100 -0.75 14.69 0.39
C LEU A 100 -1.72 15.29 -0.63
N ASN A 101 -2.59 14.45 -1.15
CA ASN A 101 -3.65 14.83 -2.07
C ASN A 101 -4.94 14.08 -1.70
N ASP A 102 -6.04 14.47 -2.33
CA ASP A 102 -7.35 13.83 -2.19
C ASP A 102 -7.35 12.31 -2.40
N SER A 103 -6.63 11.82 -3.41
CA SER A 103 -6.56 10.38 -3.69
C SER A 103 -5.91 9.62 -2.53
N THR A 104 -4.80 10.12 -2.00
CA THR A 104 -4.05 9.51 -0.89
C THR A 104 -4.82 9.62 0.41
N ALA A 105 -5.40 10.80 0.70
CA ALA A 105 -6.25 11.02 1.86
C ALA A 105 -7.49 10.10 1.84
N THR A 106 -8.06 9.84 0.67
CA THR A 106 -9.19 8.92 0.52
C THR A 106 -8.81 7.48 0.88
N VAL A 107 -7.65 7.00 0.42
CA VAL A 107 -7.13 5.68 0.84
C VAL A 107 -6.91 5.64 2.35
N MET A 108 -6.31 6.68 2.93
CA MET A 108 -6.07 6.77 4.38
C MET A 108 -7.38 6.69 5.18
N GLY A 109 -8.39 7.47 4.78
CA GLY A 109 -9.69 7.50 5.43
C GLY A 109 -10.45 6.19 5.31
N MET A 110 -10.48 5.57 4.12
CA MET A 110 -11.16 4.29 3.91
C MET A 110 -10.53 3.16 4.73
N VAL A 111 -9.20 3.13 4.86
CA VAL A 111 -8.50 2.15 5.71
C VAL A 111 -8.79 2.39 7.19
N ARG A 112 -8.82 3.66 7.65
CA ARG A 112 -9.15 4.00 9.03
C ARG A 112 -10.59 3.60 9.39
N ASP A 113 -11.53 3.86 8.50
CA ASP A 113 -12.96 3.63 8.73
C ASP A 113 -13.43 2.20 8.39
N ASP A 114 -12.49 1.29 8.09
CA ASP A 114 -12.77 -0.11 7.73
C ASP A 114 -13.79 -0.24 6.57
N VAL A 115 -13.69 0.65 5.58
CA VAL A 115 -14.55 0.63 4.39
C VAL A 115 -14.08 -0.50 3.47
N PRO A 116 -14.99 -1.34 2.94
CA PRO A 116 -14.63 -2.34 1.93
C PRO A 116 -13.80 -1.74 0.79
N PHE A 117 -12.56 -2.21 0.63
CA PHE A 117 -11.58 -1.50 -0.20
C PHE A 117 -11.89 -1.57 -1.70
N ASP A 118 -12.77 -2.48 -2.14
CA ASP A 118 -13.29 -2.51 -3.51
C ASP A 118 -14.02 -1.20 -3.88
N GLN A 119 -14.61 -0.51 -2.91
CA GLN A 119 -15.26 0.79 -3.08
C GLN A 119 -14.32 1.90 -3.57
N ILE A 120 -12.99 1.73 -3.44
CA ILE A 120 -12.00 2.73 -3.85
C ILE A 120 -12.11 3.07 -5.35
N LEU A 121 -12.69 2.18 -6.17
CA LEU A 121 -12.81 2.35 -7.62
C LEU A 121 -14.20 2.78 -8.09
N TYR A 122 -15.21 2.86 -7.23
CA TYR A 122 -16.59 3.12 -7.66
C TYR A 122 -17.43 3.98 -6.72
N ALA A 123 -17.03 4.16 -5.46
CA ALA A 123 -17.86 4.90 -4.50
C ALA A 123 -17.86 6.41 -4.76
N ASP A 124 -18.98 7.05 -4.41
CA ASP A 124 -19.08 8.52 -4.34
C ASP A 124 -18.52 9.02 -3.01
N THR A 125 -17.21 8.84 -2.80
CA THR A 125 -16.57 9.18 -1.51
C THR A 125 -15.19 9.77 -1.72
N VAL A 126 -14.90 10.85 -1.02
CA VAL A 126 -13.59 11.47 -0.87
C VAL A 126 -13.41 11.88 0.58
N TYR A 127 -12.19 11.78 1.08
CA TYR A 127 -11.86 12.26 2.42
C TYR A 127 -11.23 13.64 2.36
N ILE A 128 -11.77 14.56 3.16
CA ILE A 128 -11.32 15.94 3.28
C ILE A 128 -10.97 16.26 4.73
N GLY A 129 -10.06 17.22 4.92
CA GLY A 129 -9.80 17.79 6.24
C GLY A 129 -11.02 18.54 6.77
N SER A 130 -11.32 18.38 8.05
CA SER A 130 -12.35 19.20 8.71
C SER A 130 -11.89 20.65 8.87
N ALA A 131 -12.82 21.55 9.25
CA ALA A 131 -12.50 22.96 9.50
C ALA A 131 -11.51 23.18 10.66
N ASP A 132 -11.39 22.22 11.58
CA ASP A 132 -10.38 22.24 12.64
C ASP A 132 -9.02 21.72 12.16
N ALA A 133 -9.04 20.89 11.11
CA ALA A 133 -7.86 20.26 10.55
C ALA A 133 -7.11 21.17 9.57
N THR A 134 -7.83 21.96 8.76
CA THR A 134 -7.27 22.85 7.74
C THR A 134 -8.05 24.16 7.62
N ASN A 135 -7.34 25.24 7.28
CA ASN A 135 -7.93 26.55 7.03
C ASN A 135 -8.35 26.74 5.56
N GLU A 136 -7.87 25.86 4.68
CA GLU A 136 -8.09 25.96 3.24
C GLU A 136 -9.35 25.18 2.86
N ALA A 137 -10.19 25.75 2.00
CA ALA A 137 -11.37 25.07 1.51
C ALA A 137 -11.00 24.00 0.49
N TYR A 138 -11.74 22.89 0.46
CA TYR A 138 -11.58 21.88 -0.59
C TYR A 138 -11.80 22.52 -1.98
N SER A 139 -10.93 22.19 -2.92
CA SER A 139 -10.96 22.73 -4.27
C SER A 139 -10.60 21.64 -5.29
N VAL A 140 -11.33 21.62 -6.40
CA VAL A 140 -11.05 20.72 -7.54
C VAL A 140 -9.99 21.28 -8.50
N SER A 141 -9.49 22.50 -8.26
CA SER A 141 -8.54 23.17 -9.16
C SER A 141 -7.11 23.25 -8.61
N ASN A 142 -6.92 23.10 -7.30
CA ASN A 142 -5.62 23.16 -6.62
C ASN A 142 -5.48 22.04 -5.56
N ASN A 143 -4.37 22.02 -4.84
CA ASN A 143 -4.10 21.04 -3.78
C ASN A 143 -3.92 21.70 -2.40
N ASP A 144 -4.26 22.98 -2.29
CA ASP A 144 -3.90 23.83 -1.14
C ASP A 144 -4.49 23.28 0.17
N HIS A 145 -5.71 22.71 0.09
CA HIS A 145 -6.39 22.01 1.19
C HIS A 145 -5.54 20.89 1.81
N TYR A 146 -4.97 20.01 0.97
CA TYR A 146 -4.21 18.86 1.45
C TYR A 146 -2.77 19.23 1.81
N GLU A 147 -2.20 20.24 1.17
CA GLU A 147 -0.90 20.80 1.54
C GLU A 147 -0.95 21.47 2.92
N ASP A 148 -1.97 22.30 3.20
CA ASP A 148 -2.18 22.88 4.54
C ASP A 148 -2.44 21.79 5.59
N LEU A 149 -3.26 20.79 5.26
CA LEU A 149 -3.51 19.63 6.14
C LEU A 149 -2.21 18.91 6.52
N GLN A 150 -1.33 18.66 5.54
CA GLN A 150 0.00 18.06 5.78
C GLN A 150 0.91 18.97 6.60
N ASN A 151 0.92 20.28 6.31
CA ASN A 151 1.79 21.24 6.99
C ASN A 151 1.44 21.44 8.47
N ARG A 152 0.15 21.33 8.83
CA ARG A 152 -0.33 21.48 10.21
C ARG A 152 -0.06 20.28 11.10
N ARG A 153 0.35 19.15 10.53
CA ARG A 153 0.70 17.90 11.25
C ARG A 153 -0.39 17.48 12.23
N ARG A 154 -1.65 17.62 11.81
CA ARG A 154 -2.80 17.09 12.54
C ARG A 154 -2.80 15.57 12.43
N ASP A 155 -3.38 14.93 13.44
CA ASP A 155 -3.50 13.49 13.44
C ASP A 155 -4.68 13.06 12.55
N LEU A 156 -4.39 12.52 11.37
CA LEU A 156 -5.41 12.07 10.41
C LEU A 156 -6.01 10.70 10.78
N SER A 157 -5.46 10.02 11.80
CA SER A 157 -6.11 8.85 12.40
C SER A 157 -7.34 9.23 13.22
N ASP A 158 -7.49 10.50 13.61
CA ASP A 158 -8.68 11.02 14.27
C ASP A 158 -9.83 11.23 13.26
N PRO A 159 -10.99 10.57 13.44
CA PRO A 159 -12.19 10.79 12.63
C PRO A 159 -12.66 12.25 12.58
N ALA A 160 -12.34 13.06 13.58
CA ALA A 160 -12.68 14.48 13.60
C ALA A 160 -11.78 15.33 12.69
N MET A 161 -10.59 14.85 12.31
CA MET A 161 -9.65 15.59 11.48
C MET A 161 -9.81 15.29 9.99
N LEU A 162 -10.15 14.05 9.63
CA LEU A 162 -10.32 13.60 8.25
C LEU A 162 -11.70 12.98 8.07
N VAL A 163 -12.57 13.62 7.30
CA VAL A 163 -14.01 13.31 7.23
C VAL A 163 -14.39 12.85 5.82
N ALA A 164 -15.21 11.81 5.75
CA ALA A 164 -15.75 11.32 4.48
C ALA A 164 -16.86 12.24 3.96
N MET A 165 -16.78 12.60 2.69
CA MET A 165 -17.74 13.44 1.99
C MET A 165 -18.05 12.86 0.62
N ASN A 166 -19.22 13.17 0.08
CA ASN A 166 -19.59 12.76 -1.28
C ASN A 166 -18.87 13.65 -2.31
N GLN A 167 -18.22 13.03 -3.29
CA GLN A 167 -17.54 13.75 -4.36
C GLN A 167 -18.55 14.56 -5.19
N SER A 168 -19.73 14.02 -5.44
CA SER A 168 -20.81 14.69 -6.19
C SER A 168 -21.37 15.93 -5.48
N VAL A 169 -21.18 16.04 -4.16
CA VAL A 169 -21.58 17.23 -3.38
C VAL A 169 -20.49 18.30 -3.41
N LEU A 170 -19.23 17.89 -3.44
CA LEU A 170 -18.07 18.79 -3.47
C LEU A 170 -17.70 19.27 -4.88
N ASN A 171 -18.13 18.55 -5.92
CA ASN A 171 -17.90 18.87 -7.31
C ASN A 171 -19.24 18.91 -8.07
N ASP A 172 -19.70 20.12 -8.41
CA ASP A 172 -20.94 20.36 -9.15
C ASP A 172 -20.91 19.83 -10.60
N GLN A 173 -19.73 19.48 -11.11
CA GLN A 173 -19.54 18.93 -12.45
C GLN A 173 -19.72 17.41 -12.51
N LEU A 174 -19.80 16.74 -11.36
CA LEU A 174 -19.92 15.28 -11.27
C LEU A 174 -21.25 14.91 -10.60
N ALA A 175 -22.14 14.26 -11.34
CA ALA A 175 -23.29 13.60 -10.75
C ALA A 175 -22.86 12.34 -9.97
N ALA A 176 -23.66 11.89 -8.99
CA ALA A 176 -23.34 10.73 -8.16
C ALA A 176 -23.17 9.41 -8.95
N ASN A 177 -23.71 9.30 -10.15
CA ASN A 177 -23.50 8.13 -11.03
C ASN A 177 -22.27 8.27 -11.95
N GLN A 178 -21.54 9.37 -11.86
CA GLN A 178 -20.32 9.66 -12.62
C GLN A 178 -19.07 9.61 -11.74
N THR A 179 -19.22 9.44 -10.43
CA THR A 179 -18.12 9.32 -9.48
C THR A 179 -17.59 7.89 -9.46
N ALA A 180 -16.28 7.74 -9.25
CA ALA A 180 -15.60 6.45 -9.31
C ALA A 180 -14.44 6.39 -8.30
N GLY A 181 -14.75 6.64 -7.02
CA GLY A 181 -13.79 6.65 -5.92
C GLY A 181 -12.58 7.53 -6.25
N ILE A 182 -11.37 7.00 -6.08
CA ILE A 182 -10.16 7.78 -6.37
C ILE A 182 -10.02 8.16 -7.85
N MET A 183 -10.63 7.44 -8.79
CA MET A 183 -10.43 7.71 -10.22
C MET A 183 -10.98 9.08 -10.64
N THR A 184 -11.98 9.57 -9.92
CA THR A 184 -12.62 10.88 -10.16
C THR A 184 -12.08 12.00 -9.27
N THR A 185 -11.10 11.70 -8.42
CA THR A 185 -10.40 12.70 -7.61
C THR A 185 -9.44 13.53 -8.48
N ARG A 186 -9.18 14.76 -8.05
CA ARG A 186 -8.30 15.71 -8.74
C ARG A 186 -6.86 15.21 -8.77
N GLY A 187 -6.34 14.63 -7.69
CA GLY A 187 -4.98 14.08 -7.63
C GLY A 187 -4.76 12.97 -8.66
N TYR A 188 -5.71 12.04 -8.77
CA TYR A 188 -5.67 10.97 -9.75
C TYR A 188 -5.79 11.50 -11.18
N ALA A 189 -6.71 12.44 -11.42
CA ALA A 189 -6.88 13.07 -12.72
C ALA A 189 -5.60 13.82 -13.15
N GLN A 190 -5.02 14.61 -12.26
CA GLN A 190 -3.77 15.33 -12.52
C GLN A 190 -2.63 14.37 -12.84
N ALA A 191 -2.53 13.24 -12.14
CA ALA A 191 -1.47 12.27 -12.35
C ALA A 191 -1.66 11.44 -13.63
N PHE A 192 -2.88 11.00 -13.94
CA PHE A 192 -3.08 9.92 -14.91
C PHE A 192 -4.02 10.26 -16.08
N LEU A 193 -4.88 11.26 -15.96
CA LEU A 193 -5.74 11.74 -17.06
C LEU A 193 -5.03 12.83 -17.87
N ILE A 194 -3.83 12.51 -18.35
CA ILE A 194 -2.97 13.40 -19.13
C ILE A 194 -3.02 12.99 -20.62
N ALA A 195 -2.83 13.96 -21.51
CA ALA A 195 -2.68 13.76 -22.97
C ALA A 195 -3.90 13.15 -23.68
N GLY A 196 -5.09 13.14 -23.06
CA GLY A 196 -6.38 12.91 -23.73
C GLY A 196 -6.67 11.47 -24.18
N THR A 197 -5.79 10.51 -23.90
CA THR A 197 -5.93 9.12 -24.39
C THR A 197 -6.37 8.13 -23.31
N ASN A 198 -6.47 8.55 -22.04
CA ASN A 198 -6.82 7.72 -20.87
C ASN A 198 -5.97 6.43 -20.68
N ARG A 199 -4.93 6.20 -21.51
CA ARG A 199 -4.06 5.02 -21.45
C ARG A 199 -3.29 4.96 -20.13
N ALA A 200 -2.80 6.10 -19.66
CA ALA A 200 -2.09 6.17 -18.39
C ALA A 200 -3.03 5.82 -17.22
N ALA A 201 -4.23 6.41 -17.16
CA ALA A 201 -5.23 6.07 -16.16
C ALA A 201 -5.56 4.56 -16.14
N LEU A 202 -5.85 3.97 -17.31
CA LEU A 202 -6.09 2.52 -17.37
C LEU A 202 -4.91 1.71 -16.85
N ARG A 203 -3.69 2.02 -17.31
CA ARG A 203 -2.49 1.28 -16.91
C ARG A 203 -2.22 1.36 -15.41
N PHE A 204 -2.27 2.55 -14.83
CA PHE A 204 -2.00 2.71 -13.40
C PHE A 204 -3.15 2.16 -12.55
N ALA A 205 -4.39 2.18 -13.03
CA ALA A 205 -5.50 1.49 -12.36
C ALA A 205 -5.26 -0.03 -12.29
N THR A 206 -4.89 -0.67 -13.42
CA THR A 206 -4.62 -2.10 -13.44
C THR A 206 -3.40 -2.46 -12.60
N LEU A 207 -2.34 -1.66 -12.69
CA LEU A 207 -1.09 -1.89 -11.98
C LEU A 207 -1.27 -1.80 -10.45
N ASN A 208 -1.96 -0.75 -9.97
CA ASN A 208 -2.07 -0.47 -8.54
C ASN A 208 -3.20 -1.24 -7.85
N PHE A 209 -4.32 -1.48 -8.54
CA PHE A 209 -5.52 -2.08 -7.91
C PHE A 209 -5.82 -3.51 -8.36
N MET A 210 -5.25 -3.96 -9.47
CA MET A 210 -5.48 -5.31 -10.00
C MET A 210 -4.22 -6.18 -10.05
N CYS A 211 -3.09 -5.68 -9.51
CA CYS A 211 -1.82 -6.39 -9.41
C CYS A 211 -1.26 -6.94 -10.74
N MET A 212 -1.65 -6.36 -11.87
CA MET A 212 -1.18 -6.75 -13.21
C MET A 212 -1.01 -5.51 -14.09
N ASP A 213 0.05 -5.47 -14.91
CA ASP A 213 0.22 -4.37 -15.88
C ASP A 213 -0.82 -4.51 -17.02
N MET A 214 -1.08 -3.40 -17.71
CA MET A 214 -2.11 -3.30 -18.74
C MET A 214 -1.89 -4.30 -19.87
N GLU A 215 -0.65 -4.64 -20.18
CA GLU A 215 -0.30 -5.62 -21.20
C GLU A 215 -0.84 -7.01 -20.87
N ALA A 216 -1.00 -7.37 -19.60
CA ALA A 216 -1.60 -8.64 -19.20
C ALA A 216 -3.13 -8.67 -19.36
N PHE A 217 -3.78 -7.50 -19.41
CA PHE A 217 -5.22 -7.35 -19.61
C PHE A 217 -5.66 -7.39 -21.07
N ARG A 218 -4.72 -7.50 -22.02
CA ARG A 218 -5.06 -7.58 -23.45
C ARG A 218 -5.90 -8.83 -23.73
N ASP A 219 -6.97 -8.64 -24.50
CA ASP A 219 -7.76 -9.75 -25.00
C ASP A 219 -7.06 -10.37 -26.22
N LYS A 220 -6.57 -11.59 -26.06
CA LYS A 220 -5.89 -12.36 -27.12
C LYS A 220 -6.85 -13.20 -27.97
N SER A 221 -8.14 -13.20 -27.62
CA SER A 221 -9.18 -14.00 -28.29
C SER A 221 -9.93 -13.22 -29.37
N ALA A 222 -9.91 -11.89 -29.31
CA ALA A 222 -10.54 -11.02 -30.29
C ALA A 222 -9.83 -11.05 -31.65
N TYR A 223 -10.60 -10.92 -32.72
CA TYR A 223 -10.05 -10.81 -34.07
C TYR A 223 -9.29 -9.47 -34.23
N PRO A 224 -8.15 -9.45 -34.97
CA PRO A 224 -7.29 -8.26 -35.13
C PRO A 224 -7.92 -7.06 -35.85
N ASP A 225 -9.15 -7.14 -36.36
CA ASP A 225 -9.83 -6.05 -37.07
C ASP A 225 -10.11 -4.83 -36.17
N ARG A 226 -10.21 -5.05 -34.86
CA ARG A 226 -10.49 -4.02 -33.84
C ARG A 226 -9.22 -3.33 -33.32
N VAL A 227 -8.02 -3.86 -33.62
CA VAL A 227 -6.76 -3.20 -33.27
C VAL A 227 -6.63 -1.94 -34.14
N ARG A 228 -6.62 -0.77 -33.48
CA ARG A 228 -6.62 0.53 -34.17
C ARG A 228 -5.39 0.67 -35.07
N GLN A 229 -5.53 1.51 -36.10
CA GLN A 229 -4.49 1.79 -37.10
C GLN A 229 -3.23 2.48 -36.54
N ASP A 230 -3.23 2.87 -35.27
CA ASP A 230 -2.12 3.56 -34.60
C ASP A 230 -0.91 2.65 -34.35
N VAL A 231 -1.05 1.34 -34.60
CA VAL A 231 0.07 0.39 -34.62
C VAL A 231 0.31 -0.07 -36.04
N ASP A 232 1.54 0.12 -36.52
CA ASP A 232 1.95 -0.37 -37.84
C ASP A 232 1.80 -1.89 -37.90
N ARG A 233 1.21 -2.40 -38.98
CA ARG A 233 1.05 -3.84 -39.22
C ARG A 233 2.35 -4.49 -39.69
N SER A 234 3.33 -3.67 -40.06
CA SER A 234 4.68 -4.07 -40.41
C SER A 234 5.69 -3.05 -39.90
N PRO A 235 5.83 -2.89 -38.56
CA PRO A 235 6.80 -1.95 -38.00
C PRO A 235 8.20 -2.29 -38.52
N GLY A 236 8.80 -1.37 -39.29
CA GLY A 236 10.10 -1.61 -39.91
C GLY A 236 10.14 -2.74 -40.96
N GLY A 237 8.99 -3.10 -41.55
CA GLY A 237 8.89 -4.17 -42.56
C GLY A 237 8.73 -5.59 -41.98
N ASP A 238 8.67 -5.75 -40.66
CA ASP A 238 8.46 -7.05 -40.01
C ASP A 238 7.07 -7.14 -39.34
N SER A 239 6.15 -7.89 -39.95
CA SER A 239 4.81 -8.11 -39.41
C SER A 239 4.77 -9.01 -38.17
N LYS A 240 5.88 -9.69 -37.83
CA LYS A 240 5.95 -10.52 -36.61
C LYS A 240 5.93 -9.68 -35.35
N ILE A 241 6.44 -8.45 -35.40
CA ILE A 241 6.41 -7.52 -34.27
C ILE A 241 4.95 -7.20 -33.93
N PHE A 242 4.12 -6.87 -34.92
CA PHE A 242 2.68 -6.69 -34.71
C PHE A 242 1.99 -7.95 -34.15
N MET A 243 2.32 -9.13 -34.69
CA MET A 243 1.71 -10.39 -34.25
C MET A 243 2.11 -10.77 -32.81
N ASN A 244 3.35 -10.52 -32.42
CA ASN A 244 3.84 -10.87 -31.08
C ASN A 244 3.48 -9.82 -30.03
N ASP A 245 3.50 -8.54 -30.39
CA ASP A 245 3.34 -7.44 -29.44
C ASP A 245 1.91 -6.90 -29.36
N CYS A 246 1.01 -7.22 -30.29
CA CYS A 246 -0.38 -6.72 -30.29
C CYS A 246 -1.46 -7.81 -30.35
N LEU A 247 -1.19 -8.99 -30.90
CA LEU A 247 -2.17 -10.10 -30.94
C LEU A 247 -1.99 -11.09 -29.79
N THR A 248 -0.75 -11.41 -29.42
CA THR A 248 -0.41 -12.24 -28.25
C THR A 248 -0.10 -11.43 -27.01
#